data_AF-A0AAV2HMA7-F1
#
_entry.id   AF-A0AAV2HMA7-F1
#
_cell.length_a   1.000
_cell.length_b   1.000
_cell.length_c   1.000
_cell.angle_alpha   90.00
_cell.angle_beta   90.00
_cell.angle_gamma   90.00
#
_symmetry.space_group_name_H-M   'P 1'
#
loop_
_entity.id
_entity.type
_entity.pdbx_description
1 polymer ?
#
loop_
_entity_poly.entity_id
_entity_poly.type
_entity_poly.pdbx_seq_one_letter_code
_entity_poly.pdbx_strand_id
1 'polypeptide(L)'
;DVFIGLKRDVSSYGQRFRWINDLPLAYTAWDGGEPLGGHIQGCTVWNFNVTYENINDGWFSIGCGYKNARYFMCESKKAPQFRDGRMPNISKASDRSVRAAVARG
;
A
#
# COMPACT_ATOMS: atom_id res chain seq x y z
N ASP A 1 14.21 -10.10 6.67
CA ASP A 1 13.78 -9.31 5.50
C ASP A 1 12.36 -9.64 5.10
N VAL A 2 11.56 -8.61 4.88
CA VAL A 2 10.16 -8.72 4.45
C VAL A 2 9.95 -7.80 3.28
N PHE A 3 9.36 -8.30 2.19
CA PHE A 3 9.01 -7.47 1.05
C PHE A 3 7.98 -6.42 1.44
N ILE A 4 8.24 -5.18 1.04
CA ILE A 4 7.29 -4.07 1.16
C ILE A 4 6.84 -3.64 -0.24
N GLY A 5 5.75 -2.88 -0.30
CA GLY A 5 5.16 -2.42 -1.55
C GLY A 5 5.98 -1.41 -2.36
N LEU A 6 7.23 -1.13 -1.98
CA LEU A 6 8.09 -0.18 -2.69
C LEU A 6 8.87 -0.90 -3.79
N LYS A 7 8.78 -0.40 -5.02
CA LYS A 7 9.49 -0.97 -6.17
C LYS A 7 10.05 0.11 -7.08
N ARG A 8 11.03 -0.24 -7.91
CA ARG A 8 11.48 0.67 -8.97
C ARG A 8 10.36 0.95 -9.96
N ASP A 9 10.37 2.19 -10.44
CA ASP A 9 9.51 2.66 -11.49
C ASP A 9 10.19 2.46 -12.84
N VAL A 10 9.69 1.48 -13.60
CA VAL A 10 10.19 1.16 -14.94
C VAL A 10 10.00 2.32 -15.92
N SER A 11 9.00 3.18 -15.70
CA SER A 11 8.77 4.36 -16.56
C SER A 11 9.85 5.43 -16.40
N SER A 12 10.58 5.38 -15.28
CA SER A 12 11.70 6.28 -14.99
C SER A 12 13.07 5.71 -15.40
N TYR A 13 13.08 4.71 -16.29
CA TYR A 13 14.29 3.92 -16.59
C TYR A 13 14.93 3.32 -15.32
N GLY A 14 14.12 3.06 -14.29
CA GLY A 14 14.57 2.57 -13.01
C GLY A 14 15.23 3.61 -12.10
N GLN A 15 15.21 4.90 -12.43
CA GLN A 15 15.83 5.94 -11.58
C GLN A 15 15.00 6.29 -10.35
N ARG A 16 13.69 6.01 -10.35
CA ARG A 16 12.76 6.34 -9.26
C ARG A 16 12.15 5.10 -8.63
N PHE A 17 11.64 5.27 -7.42
CA PHE A 17 10.85 4.28 -6.71
C PHE A 17 9.41 4.77 -6.57
N ARG A 18 8.47 3.82 -6.57
CA ARG A 18 7.03 4.07 -6.38
C ARG A 18 6.40 2.97 -5.54
N TRP A 19 5.40 3.33 -4.75
CA TRP A 19 4.56 2.35 -4.08
C TRP A 19 3.65 1.64 -5.08
N ILE A 20 3.35 0.36 -4.84
CA ILE A 20 2.40 -0.41 -5.66
C ILE A 20 0.94 0.02 -5.49
N ASN A 21 0.62 0.79 -4.44
CA ASN A 21 -0.71 1.32 -4.15
C ASN A 21 -0.92 2.74 -4.71
N ASP A 22 0.03 3.23 -5.52
CA ASP A 22 0.04 4.56 -6.14
C ASP A 22 0.05 5.75 -5.18
N LEU A 23 0.27 5.52 -3.88
CA LEU A 23 0.52 6.62 -2.94
C LEU A 23 1.84 7.33 -3.26
N PRO A 24 1.96 8.64 -2.97
CA PRO A 24 3.21 9.36 -3.15
C PRO A 24 4.30 8.83 -2.20
N LEU A 25 5.51 8.66 -2.72
CA LEU A 25 6.68 8.35 -1.91
C LEU A 25 7.17 9.62 -1.20
N ALA A 26 6.58 9.92 -0.04
CA ALA A 26 6.91 11.10 0.76
C ALA A 26 7.94 10.84 1.88
N TYR A 27 8.22 9.57 2.18
CA TYR A 27 9.13 9.15 3.25
C TYR A 27 10.02 8.01 2.77
N THR A 28 11.27 8.01 3.22
CA THR A 28 12.24 6.94 2.95
C THR A 28 13.00 6.56 4.21
N ALA A 29 13.18 5.26 4.44
CA ALA A 29 14.05 4.72 5.48
C ALA A 29 15.07 3.73 4.88
N TRP A 30 15.77 4.16 3.83
CA TRP A 30 16.87 3.38 3.26
C TRP A 30 17.96 3.16 4.28
N ASP A 31 18.54 1.95 4.29
CA ASP A 31 19.74 1.71 5.08
C ASP A 31 20.96 2.44 4.46
N GLY A 32 22.05 2.55 5.22
CA GLY A 32 23.28 3.21 4.80
C GLY A 32 23.80 2.68 3.46
N GLY A 33 23.80 3.52 2.42
CA GLY A 33 24.28 3.17 1.08
C GLY A 33 23.22 2.59 0.14
N GLU A 34 21.97 2.45 0.60
CA GLU A 34 20.82 2.09 -0.24
C GLU A 34 20.07 3.33 -0.76
N PRO A 35 19.32 3.23 -1.88
CA PRO A 35 19.21 2.06 -2.75
C PRO A 35 20.46 1.86 -3.60
N LEU A 36 21.00 0.64 -3.61
CA LEU A 36 22.05 0.25 -4.55
C LEU A 36 21.50 0.36 -5.99
N GLY A 37 22.21 1.10 -6.84
CA GLY A 37 21.84 1.30 -8.25
C GLY A 37 21.99 0.01 -9.07
N GLY A 38 21.12 -0.20 -10.07
CA GLY A 38 21.27 -1.29 -11.03
C GLY A 38 19.95 -1.87 -11.55
N HIS A 39 19.99 -2.47 -12.75
CA HIS A 39 18.81 -3.00 -13.45
C HIS A 39 18.21 -4.27 -12.81
N ILE A 40 18.98 -4.96 -11.95
CA ILE A 40 18.57 -6.22 -11.33
C ILE A 40 17.79 -5.97 -10.04
N GLN A 41 18.02 -4.85 -9.36
CA GLN A 41 17.37 -4.50 -8.10
C GLN A 41 16.08 -3.73 -8.38
N GLY A 42 14.93 -4.42 -8.30
CA GLY A 42 13.62 -3.86 -8.67
C GLY A 42 12.63 -3.75 -7.51
N CYS A 43 12.87 -4.46 -6.42
CA CYS A 43 11.95 -4.58 -5.28
C CYS A 43 12.65 -4.15 -4.00
N THR A 44 11.86 -3.82 -2.98
CA THR A 44 12.38 -3.37 -1.68
C THR A 44 12.02 -4.37 -0.61
N VAL A 45 12.98 -4.67 0.26
CA VAL A 45 12.71 -5.36 1.52
C VAL A 45 13.01 -4.44 2.69
N TRP A 46 12.26 -4.62 3.76
CA TRP A 46 12.56 -4.06 5.05
C TRP A 46 13.27 -5.11 5.89
N ASN A 47 14.48 -4.78 6.35
CA ASN A 47 15.12 -5.48 7.44
C ASN A 47 14.74 -4.74 8.73
N PHE A 48 13.89 -5.36 9.53
CA PHE A 48 13.51 -4.89 10.87
C PHE A 48 14.07 -5.83 11.95
N ASN A 49 15.25 -6.42 11.71
CA ASN A 49 15.82 -7.37 12.67
C ASN A 49 16.32 -6.60 13.91
N VAL A 50 15.53 -6.68 14.98
CA VAL A 50 15.86 -6.10 16.28
C VAL A 50 16.41 -7.20 17.18
N THR A 51 17.69 -7.12 17.51
CA THR A 51 18.31 -7.90 18.59
C THR A 51 18.66 -6.97 19.75
N TYR A 52 18.99 -7.54 20.92
CA TYR A 52 19.42 -6.74 22.09
C TYR A 52 20.69 -5.90 21.83
N GLU A 53 21.48 -6.26 20.82
CA GLU A 53 22.78 -5.65 20.53
C GLU A 53 22.79 -4.82 19.25
N ASN A 54 21.83 -5.02 18.35
CA ASN A 54 21.77 -4.34 17.06
C ASN A 54 20.31 -4.09 16.63
N ILE A 55 20.04 -2.86 16.19
CA ILE A 55 18.79 -2.48 15.56
C ILE A 55 19.07 -2.31 14.07
N ASN A 56 18.72 -3.32 13.28
CA ASN A 56 18.65 -3.16 11.84
C ASN A 56 17.20 -2.76 11.51
N ASP A 57 17.01 -1.49 11.19
CA ASP A 57 15.72 -0.90 10.83
C ASP A 57 15.89 -0.06 9.55
N GLY A 58 15.98 -0.75 8.42
CA GLY A 58 16.33 -0.12 7.15
C GLY A 58 15.81 -0.87 5.94
N TRP A 59 15.61 -0.12 4.86
CA TRP A 59 15.15 -0.65 3.58
C TRP A 59 16.34 -0.95 2.68
N PHE A 60 16.23 -2.06 1.94
CA PHE A 60 17.22 -2.51 0.98
C PHE A 60 16.58 -2.71 -0.39
N SER A 61 17.27 -2.26 -1.43
CA SER A 61 16.88 -2.54 -2.81
C SER A 61 17.47 -3.87 -3.28
N ILE A 62 16.60 -4.79 -3.66
CA ILE A 62 16.97 -6.15 -4.01
C ILE A 62 16.30 -6.61 -5.30
N GLY A 63 16.80 -7.70 -5.87
CA GLY A 63 16.11 -8.37 -6.98
C GLY A 63 14.76 -8.92 -6.54
N CYS A 64 13.72 -8.73 -7.36
CA CYS A 64 12.38 -9.22 -7.04
C CYS A 64 12.31 -10.75 -6.93
N GLY A 65 13.28 -11.48 -7.50
CA GLY A 65 13.43 -12.94 -7.36
C GLY A 65 14.29 -13.38 -6.17
N TYR A 66 14.59 -12.48 -5.22
CA TYR A 66 15.43 -12.80 -4.06
C TYR A 66 14.76 -13.85 -3.17
N LYS A 67 15.36 -15.04 -3.11
CA LYS A 67 14.76 -16.23 -2.49
C LYS A 67 14.80 -16.23 -0.95
N ASN A 68 15.63 -15.39 -0.32
CA ASN A 68 15.77 -15.40 1.14
C ASN A 68 14.73 -14.51 1.84
N ALA A 69 14.12 -13.56 1.12
CA ALA A 69 12.96 -12.83 1.63
C ALA A 69 11.72 -13.71 1.49
N ARG A 70 11.31 -14.35 2.60
CA ARG A 70 10.21 -15.32 2.62
C ARG A 70 8.84 -14.72 2.88
N TYR A 71 8.79 -13.50 3.39
CA TYR A 71 7.56 -12.85 3.82
C TYR A 71 7.34 -11.54 3.08
N PHE A 72 6.11 -11.08 3.07
CA PHE A 72 5.69 -9.78 2.55
C PHE A 72 4.75 -9.10 3.54
N MET A 73 4.77 -7.78 3.56
CA MET A 73 3.89 -6.96 4.39
C MET A 73 2.77 -6.36 3.54
N CYS A 74 1.53 -6.62 3.92
CA CYS A 74 0.34 -6.07 3.26
C CYS A 74 -0.18 -4.83 3.99
N GLU A 75 -0.73 -3.90 3.23
CA GLU A 75 -1.52 -2.78 3.74
C GLU A 75 -2.97 -2.95 3.30
N SER A 76 -3.92 -2.67 4.19
CA SER A 76 -5.34 -2.56 3.83
C SER A 76 -5.90 -1.25 4.37
N LYS A 77 -6.70 -0.57 3.54
CA LYS A 77 -7.44 0.61 4.00
C LYS A 77 -8.48 0.14 5.01
N LYS A 78 -8.50 0.75 6.19
CA LYS A 78 -9.66 0.60 7.07
C LYS A 78 -10.89 1.07 6.29
N ALA A 79 -11.91 0.22 6.22
CA ALA A 79 -13.19 0.64 5.71
C ALA A 79 -13.60 1.92 6.45
N PRO A 80 -14.21 2.92 5.77
CA PRO A 80 -14.77 4.06 6.47
C PRO A 80 -15.65 3.49 7.58
N GLN A 81 -15.37 3.86 8.84
CA GLN A 81 -16.31 3.54 9.91
C GLN A 81 -17.61 4.23 9.51
N PHE A 82 -18.59 3.43 9.06
CA PHE A 82 -19.93 3.93 8.85
C PHE A 82 -20.34 4.53 10.19
N ARG A 83 -20.45 5.86 10.26
CA ARG A 83 -21.02 6.53 11.43
C ARG A 83 -22.48 6.09 11.46
N ASP A 84 -22.75 5.10 12.29
CA ASP A 84 -24.06 4.47 12.50
C ASP A 84 -25.18 5.52 12.66
N GLY A 85 -24.88 6.65 13.31
CA GLY A 85 -25.81 7.77 13.48
C GLY A 85 -26.14 8.62 12.24
N ARG A 86 -25.73 8.24 11.04
CA ARG A 86 -26.04 8.98 9.79
C ARG A 86 -26.61 8.13 8.67
N MET A 87 -27.06 6.90 8.97
CA MET A 87 -27.98 6.23 8.05
C MET A 87 -29.29 7.04 8.03
N PRO A 88 -29.78 7.51 6.87
CA PRO A 88 -31.14 8.00 6.78
C PRO A 88 -32.04 6.87 7.27
N ASN A 89 -32.99 7.20 8.15
CA ASN A 89 -33.99 6.24 8.56
C ASN A 89 -34.80 5.87 7.32
N ILE A 90 -34.46 4.75 6.67
CA ILE A 90 -35.14 4.27 5.47
C ILE A 90 -36.49 3.73 5.94
N SER A 91 -37.44 4.65 6.09
CA SER A 91 -38.84 4.29 6.26
C SER A 91 -39.38 3.71 4.96
N LYS A 92 -40.50 3.00 5.04
CA LYS A 92 -41.21 2.52 3.85
C LYS A 92 -41.44 3.70 2.90
N ALA A 93 -41.19 3.47 1.61
CA ALA A 93 -41.43 4.47 0.59
C ALA A 93 -42.87 4.99 0.69
N SER A 94 -43.05 6.31 0.67
CA SER A 94 -44.39 6.89 0.64
C SER A 94 -45.11 6.52 -0.65
N ASP A 95 -46.44 6.43 -0.63
CA ASP A 95 -47.26 6.21 -1.82
C ASP A 95 -46.97 7.24 -2.93
N ARG A 96 -46.61 8.47 -2.55
CA ARG A 96 -46.18 9.52 -3.48
C ARG A 96 -44.91 9.12 -4.23
N SER A 97 -43.92 8.61 -3.50
CA SER A 97 -42.64 8.16 -4.07
C SER A 97 -42.83 6.96 -4.99
N VAL A 98 -43.71 6.02 -4.61
CA VAL A 98 -44.05 4.84 -5.42
C VAL A 98 -44.74 5.27 -6.73
N ARG A 99 -45.78 6.12 -6.66
CA ARG A 99 -46.49 6.61 -7.85
C ARG A 99 -45.58 7.40 -8.79
N ALA A 100 -44.69 8.23 -8.25
CA ALA A 100 -43.72 8.98 -9.05
C ALA A 100 -42.68 8.08 -9.74
N ALA A 101 -42.35 6.92 -9.17
CA ALA A 101 -41.48 5.94 -9.83
C ALA A 101 -42.24 5.21 -10.97
N VAL A 102 -43.48 4.82 -10.72
CA VAL A 102 -44.34 4.16 -11.72
C VAL A 102 -44.62 5.08 -12.91
N ALA A 103 -44.84 6.38 -12.69
CA ALA A 103 -45.06 7.34 -13.78
C ALA A 103 -43.81 7.67 -14.62
N ARG A 104 -42.63 7.19 -14.22
CA ARG A 104 -41.35 7.39 -14.92
C ARG A 104 -40.87 6.13 -15.66
N GLY A 105 -41.57 5.01 -15.53
CA GLY A 105 -41.38 3.80 -16.32
C GLY A 105 -42.45 3.69 -17.41
#